data_AF-A0A351MJ06-F1
#
_entry.id   AF-A0A351MJ06-F1
#
_cell.length_a   1.000
_cell.length_b   1.000
_cell.length_c   1.000
_cell.angle_alpha   90.00
_cell.angle_beta   90.00
_cell.angle_gamma   90.00
#
_symmetry.space_group_name_H-M   'P 1'
#
loop_
_entity.id
_entity.type
_entity.pdbx_description
1 polymer ?
#
loop_
_entity_poly.entity_id
_entity_poly.type
_entity_poly.pdbx_seq_one_letter_code
_entity_poly.pdbx_strand_id
1 'polypeptide(L)'
;HAPGRPAPAPRVRLRGGAELSAVAEIQPDGTLAVPGQAAPLLTRRALDYGHVPPFVWYEPARIITTELDVAVQPGLRLGVVPGPQDETVAALRRLGLQPRIIDAEALASADFAGLQTIVIGARAYEVDTALVEANEALLAWARAGGNLVVFYQKYPWLDAGLAPYPLTFARPHDRVTVEQAPVELLAPTHRLLTTPNAIGADDFAGWVQERGLYFAHTWDPAYTPLLASADPGDAPLQGGLLAADLGRGRYTYCAYALFRQWPAGVAGSYRLLANLVQTGE
;
A
#
# COMPACT_ATOMS: atom_id res chain seq x y z
N HIS A 1 14.10 -39.72 24.44
CA HIS A 1 13.66 -38.32 24.26
C HIS A 1 12.14 -38.27 24.34
N ALA A 2 11.58 -37.67 25.40
CA ALA A 2 10.15 -37.40 25.46
C ALA A 2 9.82 -36.26 24.48
N PRO A 3 8.70 -36.35 23.73
CA PRO A 3 8.26 -35.23 22.90
C PRO A 3 7.97 -34.03 23.80
N GLY A 4 8.57 -32.89 23.49
CA GLY A 4 8.33 -31.63 24.20
C GLY A 4 6.83 -31.31 24.21
N ARG A 5 6.34 -30.78 25.34
CA ARG A 5 4.97 -30.28 25.44
C ARG A 5 4.71 -29.28 24.29
N PRO A 6 3.58 -29.38 23.56
CA PRO A 6 3.23 -28.35 22.59
C PRO A 6 3.10 -27.00 23.30
N ALA A 7 3.61 -25.95 22.67
CA ALA A 7 3.44 -24.59 23.16
C ALA A 7 1.94 -24.28 23.28
N PRO A 8 1.50 -23.58 24.34
CA PRO A 8 0.10 -23.19 24.47
C PRO A 8 -0.31 -22.29 23.29
N ALA A 9 -1.53 -22.47 22.80
CA ALA A 9 -2.07 -21.64 21.72
C ALA A 9 -2.08 -20.16 22.14
N PRO A 10 -1.71 -19.22 21.26
CA PRO A 10 -1.78 -17.80 21.56
C PRO A 10 -3.22 -17.38 21.85
N ARG A 11 -3.38 -16.52 22.87
CA ARG A 11 -4.67 -16.09 23.40
C ARG A 11 -4.80 -14.58 23.29
N VAL A 12 -6.00 -14.13 22.92
CA VAL A 12 -6.35 -12.70 22.88
C VAL A 12 -7.49 -12.43 23.84
N ARG A 13 -7.35 -11.36 24.63
CA ARG A 13 -8.40 -10.88 25.51
C ARG A 13 -9.20 -9.81 24.77
N LEU A 14 -10.46 -10.11 24.48
CA LEU A 14 -11.39 -9.17 23.86
C LEU A 14 -12.08 -8.38 24.97
N ARG A 15 -12.12 -7.05 24.87
CA ARG A 15 -12.93 -6.17 25.73
C ARG A 15 -14.00 -5.50 24.87
N GLY A 16 -15.26 -5.85 25.09
CA GLY A 16 -16.41 -5.09 24.58
C GLY A 16 -16.81 -3.98 25.54
N GLY A 17 -17.74 -3.10 25.12
CA GLY A 17 -18.42 -2.19 26.05
C GLY A 17 -19.10 -2.95 27.20
N ALA A 18 -19.33 -2.24 28.32
CA ALA A 18 -19.90 -2.71 29.58
C ALA A 18 -19.67 -4.22 29.87
N GLU A 19 -18.45 -4.55 30.30
CA GLU A 19 -18.08 -5.77 31.04
C GLU A 19 -18.10 -7.14 30.33
N LEU A 20 -18.12 -7.21 28.99
CA LEU A 20 -17.82 -8.48 28.31
C LEU A 20 -16.31 -8.64 28.10
N SER A 21 -15.70 -9.55 28.89
CA SER A 21 -14.35 -10.04 28.65
C SER A 21 -14.37 -11.52 28.28
N ALA A 22 -13.91 -11.86 27.09
CA ALA A 22 -13.72 -13.23 26.64
C ALA A 22 -12.24 -13.48 26.32
N VAL A 23 -11.78 -14.70 26.59
CA VAL A 23 -10.49 -15.19 26.11
C VAL A 23 -10.78 -16.04 24.89
N ALA A 24 -10.29 -15.60 23.73
CA ALA A 24 -10.35 -16.38 22.51
C ALA A 24 -8.98 -17.02 22.25
N GLU A 25 -9.01 -18.26 21.74
CA GLU A 25 -7.85 -18.96 21.22
C GLU A 25 -7.77 -18.71 19.72
N ILE A 26 -6.58 -18.31 19.26
CA ILE A 26 -6.30 -18.15 17.83
C ILE A 26 -6.08 -19.55 17.25
N GLN A 27 -6.91 -19.92 16.29
CA GLN A 27 -6.79 -21.18 15.56
C GLN A 27 -5.68 -21.09 14.48
N PRO A 28 -5.17 -22.22 13.98
CA PRO A 28 -4.12 -22.23 12.95
C PRO A 28 -4.47 -21.45 11.67
N ASP A 29 -5.75 -21.29 11.34
CA ASP A 29 -6.24 -20.53 10.18
C ASP A 29 -6.53 -19.04 10.48
N GLY A 30 -6.16 -18.59 11.69
CA GLY A 30 -6.36 -17.23 12.19
C GLY A 30 -7.75 -16.97 12.78
N THR A 31 -8.68 -17.93 12.75
CA THR A 31 -10.02 -17.74 13.33
C THR A 31 -9.97 -17.69 14.86
N LEU A 32 -10.93 -16.98 15.46
CA LEU A 32 -11.06 -16.88 16.91
C LEU A 32 -12.13 -17.84 17.44
N ALA A 33 -11.72 -18.74 18.34
CA ALA A 33 -12.63 -19.65 19.04
C ALA A 33 -12.67 -19.31 20.53
N VAL A 34 -13.87 -19.33 21.12
CA VAL A 34 -14.04 -19.22 22.59
C VAL A 34 -14.04 -20.64 23.17
N PRO A 35 -13.20 -20.95 24.17
CA PRO A 35 -13.20 -22.27 24.80
C PRO A 35 -14.59 -22.67 25.29
N GLY A 36 -15.04 -23.87 24.89
CA GLY A 36 -16.38 -24.39 25.22
C GLY A 36 -17.50 -23.95 24.28
N GLN A 37 -17.20 -23.18 23.23
CA GLN A 37 -18.14 -22.89 22.15
C GLN A 37 -17.71 -23.57 20.85
N ALA A 38 -18.66 -24.21 20.16
CA ALA A 38 -18.39 -24.90 18.89
C ALA A 38 -18.35 -23.95 17.69
N ALA A 39 -18.99 -22.79 17.78
CA ALA A 39 -19.03 -21.80 16.70
C ALA A 39 -17.88 -20.79 16.87
N PRO A 40 -17.23 -20.36 15.76
CA PRO A 40 -16.25 -19.28 15.82
C PRO A 40 -16.93 -17.97 16.20
N LEU A 41 -16.15 -17.03 16.75
CA LEU A 41 -16.60 -15.65 16.82
C LEU A 41 -16.85 -15.15 15.40
N LEU A 42 -17.88 -14.32 15.22
CA LEU A 42 -18.26 -13.78 13.92
C LEU A 42 -18.04 -12.27 13.90
N THR A 43 -17.52 -11.77 12.79
CA THR A 43 -17.51 -10.35 12.46
C THR A 43 -18.79 -10.02 11.70
N ARG A 44 -19.50 -8.98 12.15
CA ARG A 44 -20.63 -8.41 11.39
C ARG A 44 -20.10 -7.47 10.32
N ARG A 45 -20.49 -7.69 9.07
CA ARG A 45 -20.24 -6.79 7.94
C ARG A 45 -21.54 -6.17 7.46
N ALA A 46 -21.46 -4.94 6.97
CA ALA A 46 -22.59 -4.23 6.39
C ALA A 46 -22.12 -3.53 5.12
N LEU A 47 -22.93 -3.63 4.08
CA LEU A 47 -22.81 -2.83 2.86
C LEU A 47 -23.96 -1.83 2.89
N ASP A 48 -23.64 -0.54 2.83
CA ASP A 48 -24.62 0.54 2.80
C ASP A 48 -24.21 1.54 1.72
N TYR A 49 -24.84 1.42 0.55
CA TYR A 49 -24.66 2.34 -0.57
C TYR A 49 -26.01 2.95 -0.90
N GLY A 50 -26.07 4.27 -1.13
CA GLY A 50 -27.33 4.98 -1.36
C GLY A 50 -28.16 4.54 -2.59
N HIS A 51 -27.65 3.61 -3.40
CA HIS A 51 -28.30 3.05 -4.59
C HIS A 51 -28.55 1.53 -4.53
N VAL A 52 -28.27 0.86 -3.40
CA VAL A 52 -28.57 -0.56 -3.18
C VAL A 52 -29.12 -0.76 -1.76
N PRO A 53 -30.14 -1.62 -1.54
CA PRO A 53 -30.63 -1.90 -0.20
C PRO A 53 -29.49 -2.36 0.73
N PRO A 54 -29.42 -1.86 1.98
CA PRO A 54 -28.40 -2.27 2.92
C PRO A 54 -28.44 -3.78 3.15
N PHE A 55 -27.28 -4.42 3.07
CA PHE A 55 -27.16 -5.86 3.29
C PHE A 55 -26.12 -6.16 4.37
N VAL A 56 -26.44 -7.12 5.23
CA VAL A 56 -25.62 -7.53 6.37
C VAL A 56 -25.30 -9.00 6.23
N TRP A 57 -24.03 -9.35 6.42
CA TRP A 57 -23.58 -10.74 6.51
C TRP A 57 -22.59 -10.90 7.65
N TYR A 58 -22.39 -12.16 8.04
CA TYR A 58 -21.48 -12.55 9.10
C TYR A 58 -20.40 -13.46 8.52
N GLU A 59 -19.17 -13.23 8.93
CA GLU A 59 -18.01 -14.04 8.56
C GLU A 59 -17.21 -14.42 9.82
N PRO A 60 -16.47 -15.53 9.84
CA PRO A 60 -15.59 -15.86 10.96
C PRO A 60 -14.65 -14.70 11.29
N ALA A 61 -14.61 -14.30 12.55
CA ALA A 61 -13.66 -13.32 13.07
C ALA A 61 -12.25 -13.92 13.00
N ARG A 62 -11.33 -13.17 12.37
CA ARG A 62 -9.94 -13.58 12.19
C ARG A 62 -9.01 -12.52 12.76
N ILE A 63 -7.89 -12.99 13.32
CA ILE A 63 -6.74 -12.16 13.63
C ILE A 63 -5.60 -12.58 12.72
N ILE A 64 -4.97 -11.60 12.07
CA ILE A 64 -3.75 -11.79 11.31
C ILE A 64 -2.63 -11.22 12.15
N THR A 65 -1.64 -12.06 12.49
CA THR A 65 -0.41 -11.64 13.15
C THR A 65 0.74 -11.86 12.19
N THR A 66 1.44 -10.78 11.86
CA THR A 66 2.64 -10.82 11.04
C THR A 66 3.77 -10.18 11.82
N GLU A 67 4.90 -10.86 11.90
CA GLU A 67 6.13 -10.25 12.39
C GLU A 67 6.65 -9.28 11.33
N LEU A 68 6.72 -8.00 11.68
CA LEU A 68 7.20 -6.93 10.80
C LEU A 68 8.62 -6.55 11.23
N ASP A 69 9.61 -7.24 10.66
CA ASP A 69 11.00 -6.77 10.70
C ASP A 69 11.19 -5.76 9.56
N VAL A 70 10.86 -4.50 9.86
CA VAL A 70 10.88 -3.38 8.90
C VAL A 70 11.58 -2.18 9.52
N ALA A 71 12.68 -1.76 8.90
CA ALA A 71 13.35 -0.51 9.21
C ALA A 71 12.57 0.67 8.59
N VAL A 72 12.49 1.78 9.32
CA VAL A 72 11.88 3.03 8.87
C VAL A 72 12.80 4.20 9.15
N GLN A 73 12.76 5.23 8.31
CA GLN A 73 13.51 6.46 8.54
C GLN A 73 12.95 7.18 9.79
N PRO A 74 13.77 7.43 10.83
CA PRO A 74 13.32 8.12 12.03
C PRO A 74 12.92 9.57 11.76
N GLY A 75 11.88 10.05 12.43
CA GLY A 75 11.47 11.46 12.38
C GLY A 75 10.91 11.93 11.04
N LEU A 76 10.61 11.00 10.12
CA LEU A 76 10.02 11.30 8.82
C LEU A 76 8.70 12.05 8.97
N ARG A 77 8.59 13.22 8.35
CA ARG A 77 7.36 14.01 8.30
C ARG A 77 6.66 13.74 6.98
N LEU A 78 5.51 13.07 7.04
CA LEU A 78 4.82 12.57 5.86
C LEU A 78 3.35 13.01 5.81
N GLY A 79 2.90 13.29 4.59
CA GLY A 79 1.50 13.56 4.26
C GLY A 79 0.91 12.42 3.42
N VAL A 80 -0.39 12.18 3.57
CA VAL A 80 -1.13 11.22 2.73
C VAL A 80 -2.41 11.87 2.23
N VAL A 81 -2.66 11.79 0.92
CA VAL A 81 -3.96 12.07 0.31
C VAL A 81 -4.62 10.71 0.04
N PRO A 82 -5.59 10.26 0.86
CA PRO A 82 -6.15 8.91 0.74
C PRO A 82 -6.99 8.73 -0.52
N GLY A 83 -6.89 7.54 -1.13
CA GLY A 83 -7.81 7.10 -2.18
C GLY A 83 -9.07 6.39 -1.65
N PRO A 84 -9.97 5.94 -2.53
CA PRO A 84 -11.08 5.08 -2.15
C PRO A 84 -10.60 3.72 -1.66
N GLN A 85 -11.11 3.27 -0.50
CA GLN A 85 -10.74 2.01 0.16
C GLN A 85 -9.23 1.93 0.47
N ASP A 86 -8.63 3.07 0.81
CA ASP A 86 -7.20 3.20 1.03
C ASP A 86 -6.79 2.79 2.45
N GLU A 87 -5.76 1.95 2.54
CA GLU A 87 -5.17 1.43 3.77
C GLU A 87 -3.78 2.04 4.05
N THR A 88 -3.32 3.00 3.25
CA THR A 88 -1.99 3.63 3.33
C THR A 88 -1.75 4.26 4.70
N VAL A 89 -2.70 5.05 5.20
CA VAL A 89 -2.61 5.68 6.54
C VAL A 89 -2.47 4.62 7.63
N ALA A 90 -3.27 3.56 7.56
CA ALA A 90 -3.23 2.47 8.52
C ALA A 90 -1.91 1.69 8.41
N ALA A 91 -1.42 1.43 7.21
CA ALA A 91 -0.16 0.74 6.97
C ALA A 91 1.05 1.51 7.50
N LEU A 92 1.11 2.83 7.27
CA LEU A 92 2.15 3.71 7.81
C LEU A 92 2.10 3.75 9.35
N ARG A 93 0.90 3.78 9.95
CA ARG A 93 0.74 3.71 11.41
C ARG A 93 1.21 2.38 12.00
N ARG A 94 0.99 1.25 11.30
CA ARG A 94 1.51 -0.07 11.70
C ARG A 94 3.04 -0.10 11.69
N LEU A 95 3.68 0.72 10.86
CA LEU A 95 5.12 0.94 10.84
C LEU A 95 5.63 1.93 11.92
N GLY A 96 4.75 2.42 12.80
CA GLY A 96 5.10 3.39 13.84
C GLY A 96 5.22 4.84 13.33
N LEU A 97 4.88 5.10 12.06
CA LEU A 97 4.87 6.44 11.49
C LEU A 97 3.53 7.16 11.76
N GLN A 98 3.55 8.49 11.77
CA GLN A 98 2.36 9.31 12.02
C GLN A 98 2.06 10.22 10.82
N PRO A 99 1.42 9.69 9.75
CA PRO A 99 1.00 10.50 8.60
C PRO A 99 0.04 11.63 8.99
N ARG A 100 0.32 12.84 8.52
CA ARG A 100 -0.70 13.89 8.39
C ARG A 100 -1.61 13.51 7.22
N ILE A 101 -2.92 13.48 7.46
CA ILE A 101 -3.89 13.41 6.35
C ILE A 101 -3.95 14.80 5.71
N ILE A 102 -3.74 14.87 4.40
CA ILE A 102 -3.90 16.09 3.62
C ILE A 102 -5.32 16.05 3.07
N ASP A 103 -6.16 16.95 3.58
CA ASP A 103 -7.55 17.11 3.15
C ASP A 103 -7.68 18.16 2.03
N ALA A 104 -8.91 18.36 1.56
CA ALA A 104 -9.20 19.31 0.49
C ALA A 104 -8.81 20.75 0.84
N GLU A 105 -8.88 21.16 2.11
CA GLU A 105 -8.48 22.51 2.54
C GLU A 105 -6.95 22.69 2.47
N ALA A 106 -6.20 21.69 2.96
CA ALA A 106 -4.75 21.68 2.85
C ALA A 106 -4.27 21.60 1.37
N LEU A 107 -4.99 20.87 0.52
CA LEU A 107 -4.72 20.83 -0.94
C LEU A 107 -4.96 22.19 -1.59
N ALA A 108 -6.12 22.80 -1.35
CA ALA A 108 -6.50 24.10 -1.94
C ALA A 108 -5.55 25.24 -1.52
N SER A 109 -5.02 25.18 -0.31
CA SER A 109 -4.04 26.15 0.21
C SER A 109 -2.58 25.79 -0.11
N ALA A 110 -2.33 24.64 -0.72
CA ALA A 110 -1.00 24.07 -0.95
C ALA A 110 -0.12 24.01 0.32
N ASP A 111 -0.74 23.71 1.48
CA ASP A 111 -0.05 23.60 2.76
C ASP A 111 0.71 22.26 2.88
N PHE A 112 1.85 22.21 2.22
CA PHE A 112 2.80 21.08 2.26
C PHE A 112 4.02 21.38 3.14
N ALA A 113 3.99 22.49 3.87
CA ALA A 113 5.12 22.97 4.64
C ALA A 113 5.52 21.97 5.72
N GLY A 114 6.83 21.76 5.86
CA GLY A 114 7.39 20.82 6.83
C GLY A 114 7.26 19.34 6.44
N LEU A 115 6.50 18.97 5.41
CA LEU A 115 6.48 17.61 4.90
C LEU A 115 7.74 17.31 4.09
N GLN A 116 8.24 16.09 4.23
CA GLN A 116 9.37 15.55 3.47
C GLN A 116 8.89 14.60 2.37
N THR A 117 7.82 13.85 2.65
CA THR A 117 7.20 12.91 1.72
C THR A 117 5.69 13.13 1.66
N ILE A 118 5.11 13.08 0.46
CA ILE A 118 3.66 13.02 0.24
C ILE A 118 3.35 11.73 -0.53
N VAL A 119 2.39 10.96 -0.02
CA VAL A 119 1.86 9.76 -0.68
C VAL A 119 0.46 10.05 -1.20
N ILE A 120 0.27 9.85 -2.50
CA ILE A 120 -1.04 9.91 -3.14
C ILE A 120 -1.60 8.50 -3.24
N GLY A 121 -2.74 8.29 -2.60
CA GLY A 121 -3.45 7.03 -2.54
C GLY A 121 -3.86 6.48 -3.90
N ALA A 122 -4.06 5.17 -3.93
CA ALA A 122 -4.57 4.47 -5.10
C ALA A 122 -5.89 5.10 -5.58
N ARG A 123 -5.93 5.57 -6.83
CA ARG A 123 -7.11 6.23 -7.44
C ARG A 123 -7.57 7.52 -6.74
N ALA A 124 -6.75 8.15 -5.90
CA ALA A 124 -7.13 9.40 -5.24
C ALA A 124 -7.53 10.50 -6.24
N TYR A 125 -6.81 10.63 -7.37
CA TYR A 125 -7.15 11.60 -8.42
C TYR A 125 -8.49 11.31 -9.13
N GLU A 126 -9.05 10.10 -9.01
CA GLU A 126 -10.36 9.76 -9.58
C GLU A 126 -11.51 10.37 -8.77
N VAL A 127 -11.30 10.61 -7.47
CA VAL A 127 -12.36 10.97 -6.52
C VAL A 127 -12.17 12.33 -5.85
N ASP A 128 -10.99 12.92 -5.91
CA ASP A 128 -10.67 14.19 -5.27
C ASP A 128 -10.31 15.27 -6.32
N THR A 129 -11.24 16.19 -6.55
CA THR A 129 -11.04 17.31 -7.48
C THR A 129 -10.05 18.33 -6.95
N ALA A 130 -10.00 18.55 -5.63
CA ALA A 130 -9.02 19.47 -5.03
C ALA A 130 -7.60 18.96 -5.24
N LEU A 131 -7.41 17.64 -5.22
CA LEU A 131 -6.12 17.02 -5.55
C LEU A 131 -5.72 17.26 -7.02
N VAL A 132 -6.66 17.13 -7.95
CA VAL A 132 -6.41 17.42 -9.38
C VAL A 132 -6.00 18.89 -9.56
N GLU A 133 -6.71 19.81 -8.92
CA GLU A 133 -6.43 21.25 -8.99
C GLU A 133 -5.09 21.62 -8.33
N ALA A 134 -4.72 20.95 -7.24
CA ALA A 134 -3.47 21.17 -6.52
C ALA A 134 -2.25 20.48 -7.14
N ASN A 135 -2.41 19.71 -8.24
CA ASN A 135 -1.34 18.86 -8.78
C ASN A 135 -0.08 19.65 -9.16
N GLU A 136 -0.22 20.81 -9.81
CA GLU A 136 0.94 21.65 -10.15
C GLU A 136 1.70 22.12 -8.90
N ALA A 137 1.00 22.45 -7.82
CA ALA A 137 1.62 22.83 -6.55
C ALA A 137 2.35 21.63 -5.91
N LEU A 138 1.78 20.43 -5.98
CA LEU A 138 2.43 19.18 -5.54
C LEU A 138 3.71 18.89 -6.33
N LEU A 139 3.65 19.01 -7.66
CA LEU A 139 4.82 18.83 -8.52
C LEU A 139 5.88 19.90 -8.25
N ALA A 140 5.49 21.16 -8.03
CA ALA A 140 6.41 22.23 -7.64
C ALA A 140 7.08 21.96 -6.28
N TRP A 141 6.32 21.50 -5.28
CA TRP A 141 6.85 21.09 -3.98
C TRP A 141 7.85 19.93 -4.11
N ALA A 142 7.52 18.92 -4.93
CA ALA A 142 8.42 17.80 -5.20
C ALA A 142 9.70 18.27 -5.91
N ARG A 143 9.59 19.12 -6.94
CA ARG A 143 10.74 19.77 -7.61
C ARG A 143 11.64 20.52 -6.62
N ALA A 144 11.07 21.10 -5.57
CA ALA A 144 11.80 21.82 -4.55
C ALA A 144 12.52 20.91 -3.52
N GLY A 145 12.40 19.59 -3.59
CA GLY A 145 13.07 18.65 -2.69
C GLY A 145 12.15 17.66 -1.98
N GLY A 146 10.84 17.73 -2.23
CA GLY A 146 9.89 16.76 -1.71
C GLY A 146 10.00 15.39 -2.40
N ASN A 147 9.69 14.33 -1.67
CA ASN A 147 9.48 13.00 -2.22
C ASN A 147 7.99 12.78 -2.47
N LEU A 148 7.58 12.65 -3.73
CA LEU A 148 6.19 12.42 -4.12
C LEU A 148 6.01 10.98 -4.61
N VAL A 149 5.24 10.20 -3.85
CA VAL A 149 4.90 8.81 -4.19
C VAL A 149 3.46 8.76 -4.65
N VAL A 150 3.22 8.27 -5.86
CA VAL A 150 1.88 8.15 -6.44
C VAL A 150 1.59 6.67 -6.67
N PHE A 151 0.64 6.14 -5.92
CA PHE A 151 0.11 4.80 -6.21
C PHE A 151 -0.76 4.81 -7.46
N TYR A 152 -1.03 3.62 -8.01
CA TYR A 152 -1.70 3.46 -9.29
C TYR A 152 -2.93 4.36 -9.45
N GLN A 153 -3.08 4.88 -10.67
CA GLN A 153 -4.18 5.72 -11.10
C GLN A 153 -4.77 5.15 -12.38
N LYS A 154 -6.01 5.52 -12.71
CA LYS A 154 -6.67 5.09 -13.95
C LYS A 154 -6.45 6.10 -15.09
N TYR A 155 -7.04 5.82 -16.25
CA TYR A 155 -6.97 6.67 -17.45
C TYR A 155 -7.24 8.17 -17.21
N PRO A 156 -8.23 8.61 -16.40
CA PRO A 156 -8.48 10.05 -16.22
C PRO A 156 -7.30 10.84 -15.69
N TRP A 157 -6.45 10.23 -14.85
CA TRP A 157 -5.24 10.86 -14.34
C TRP A 157 -4.20 11.11 -15.44
N LEU A 158 -4.08 10.15 -16.36
CA LEU A 158 -3.21 10.25 -17.53
C LEU A 158 -3.75 11.25 -18.55
N ASP A 159 -5.05 11.16 -18.84
CA ASP A 159 -5.74 12.01 -19.82
C ASP A 159 -5.73 13.49 -19.37
N ALA A 160 -5.64 13.75 -18.06
CA ALA A 160 -5.46 15.09 -17.47
C ALA A 160 -4.00 15.56 -17.40
N GLY A 161 -3.01 14.75 -17.82
CA GLY A 161 -1.60 15.16 -17.88
C GLY A 161 -0.94 15.40 -16.52
N LEU A 162 -1.34 14.66 -15.49
CA LEU A 162 -0.97 14.95 -14.10
C LEU A 162 0.41 14.38 -13.66
N ALA A 163 1.07 13.59 -14.52
CA ALA A 163 2.43 13.10 -14.29
C ALA A 163 3.49 14.17 -14.61
N PRO A 164 4.64 14.21 -13.88
CA PRO A 164 5.68 15.21 -14.13
C PRO A 164 6.47 15.01 -15.43
N TYR A 165 6.55 13.75 -15.88
CA TYR A 165 7.18 13.36 -17.14
C TYR A 165 6.23 12.44 -17.91
N PRO A 166 6.26 12.46 -19.26
CA PRO A 166 5.37 11.66 -20.09
C PRO A 166 5.41 10.16 -19.74
N LEU A 167 4.23 9.56 -19.65
CA LEU A 167 4.04 8.11 -19.66
C LEU A 167 2.72 7.79 -20.35
N THR A 168 2.46 6.51 -20.61
CA THR A 168 1.19 6.05 -21.18
C THR A 168 0.67 4.81 -20.47
N PHE A 169 -0.62 4.51 -20.63
CA PHE A 169 -1.20 3.20 -20.34
C PHE A 169 -1.65 2.56 -21.65
N ALA A 170 -1.47 1.25 -21.77
CA ALA A 170 -2.09 0.47 -22.84
C ALA A 170 -3.62 0.56 -22.74
N ARG A 171 -4.32 0.25 -23.84
CA ARG A 171 -5.79 0.13 -23.87
C ARG A 171 -6.13 -1.22 -24.52
N PRO A 172 -6.52 -2.25 -23.75
CA PRO A 172 -6.67 -2.28 -22.29
C PRO A 172 -5.35 -2.09 -21.54
N HIS A 173 -5.42 -1.58 -20.30
CA HIS A 173 -4.24 -1.30 -19.48
C HIS A 173 -3.51 -2.57 -19.09
N ASP A 174 -2.19 -2.44 -18.97
CA ASP A 174 -1.30 -3.51 -18.52
C ASP A 174 -1.52 -3.78 -17.02
N ARG A 175 -1.54 -5.06 -16.67
CA ARG A 175 -1.73 -5.56 -15.30
C ARG A 175 -1.10 -6.94 -15.15
N VAL A 176 -0.82 -7.33 -13.91
CA VAL A 176 -0.37 -8.69 -13.57
C VAL A 176 -1.32 -9.24 -12.53
N THR A 177 -2.13 -10.21 -12.94
CA THR A 177 -3.26 -10.73 -12.18
C THR A 177 -2.93 -11.95 -11.34
N VAL A 178 -1.86 -12.68 -11.65
CA VAL A 178 -1.43 -13.85 -10.90
C VAL A 178 -0.63 -13.41 -9.69
N GLU A 179 -1.18 -13.62 -8.50
CA GLU A 179 -0.56 -13.22 -7.22
C GLU A 179 0.80 -13.93 -6.96
N GLN A 180 1.06 -15.09 -7.57
CA GLN A 180 2.34 -15.81 -7.51
C GLN A 180 3.33 -15.42 -8.62
N ALA A 181 2.98 -14.50 -9.52
CA ALA A 181 3.88 -14.08 -10.59
C ALA A 181 5.24 -13.64 -10.01
N PRO A 182 6.38 -14.14 -10.52
CA PRO A 182 7.69 -13.72 -10.06
C PRO A 182 7.91 -12.23 -10.29
N VAL A 183 8.57 -11.56 -9.33
CA VAL A 183 8.99 -10.18 -9.47
C VAL A 183 10.50 -10.13 -9.59
N GLU A 184 10.98 -9.58 -10.71
CA GLU A 184 12.39 -9.38 -11.01
C GLU A 184 12.82 -7.97 -10.60
N LEU A 185 14.02 -7.85 -10.02
CA LEU A 185 14.63 -6.56 -9.68
C LEU A 185 15.49 -6.07 -10.85
N LEU A 186 15.02 -5.04 -11.56
CA LEU A 186 15.71 -4.47 -12.72
C LEU A 186 16.88 -3.57 -12.32
N ALA A 187 16.77 -2.92 -11.16
CA ALA A 187 17.77 -2.00 -10.64
C ALA A 187 18.14 -2.35 -9.19
N PRO A 188 18.75 -3.53 -8.93
CA PRO A 188 18.91 -4.09 -7.58
C PRO A 188 19.77 -3.25 -6.64
N THR A 189 20.56 -2.30 -7.15
CA THR A 189 21.36 -1.36 -6.36
C THR A 189 20.64 -0.05 -6.07
N HIS A 190 19.46 0.18 -6.67
CA HIS A 190 18.69 1.41 -6.49
C HIS A 190 18.22 1.56 -5.04
N ARG A 191 18.28 2.78 -4.50
CA ARG A 191 17.99 3.03 -3.07
C ARG A 191 16.61 2.59 -2.62
N LEU A 192 15.60 2.73 -3.48
CA LEU A 192 14.24 2.25 -3.19
C LEU A 192 14.14 0.72 -3.03
N LEU A 193 15.15 -0.03 -3.47
CA LEU A 193 15.24 -1.48 -3.30
C LEU A 193 16.27 -1.91 -2.25
N THR A 194 17.05 -0.99 -1.69
CA THR A 194 18.16 -1.32 -0.78
C THR A 194 18.11 -0.59 0.56
N THR A 195 17.30 0.46 0.71
CA THR A 195 17.29 1.30 1.92
C THR A 195 15.89 1.84 2.23
N PRO A 196 15.46 1.84 3.51
CA PRO A 196 16.16 1.26 4.67
C PRO A 196 16.11 -0.28 4.72
N ASN A 197 15.33 -0.92 3.85
CA ASN A 197 15.23 -2.38 3.78
C ASN A 197 15.79 -2.88 2.44
N ALA A 198 16.52 -4.00 2.47
CA ALA A 198 16.84 -4.72 1.25
C ALA A 198 15.59 -5.45 0.75
N ILE A 199 15.20 -5.18 -0.50
CA ILE A 199 14.08 -5.83 -1.18
C ILE A 199 14.63 -7.00 -1.99
N GLY A 200 13.99 -8.16 -1.89
CA GLY A 200 14.27 -9.34 -2.68
C GLY A 200 12.99 -10.05 -3.13
N ALA A 201 13.14 -11.19 -3.81
CA ALA A 201 12.01 -11.97 -4.30
C ALA A 201 11.04 -12.39 -3.18
N ASP A 202 11.56 -12.66 -1.98
CA ASP A 202 10.75 -13.09 -0.83
C ASP A 202 9.82 -11.99 -0.30
N ASP A 203 10.09 -10.71 -0.55
CA ASP A 203 9.18 -9.61 -0.20
C ASP A 203 7.88 -9.63 -1.03
N PHE A 204 7.88 -10.44 -2.10
CA PHE A 204 6.74 -10.70 -2.96
C PHE A 204 6.03 -12.03 -2.62
N ALA A 205 6.50 -12.78 -1.63
CA ALA A 205 5.86 -14.02 -1.20
C ALA A 205 4.54 -13.74 -0.45
N GLY A 206 3.54 -14.60 -0.65
CA GLY A 206 2.27 -14.53 0.08
C GLY A 206 1.36 -13.35 -0.27
N TRP A 207 1.65 -12.63 -1.36
CA TRP A 207 0.73 -11.62 -1.88
C TRP A 207 -0.60 -12.26 -2.28
N VAL A 208 -1.67 -11.48 -2.14
CA VAL A 208 -3.04 -11.90 -2.44
C VAL A 208 -3.62 -11.11 -3.61
N GLN A 209 -4.54 -11.76 -4.32
CA GLN A 209 -5.30 -11.26 -5.46
C GLN A 209 -4.44 -11.01 -6.71
N GLU A 210 -3.71 -9.90 -6.78
CA GLU A 210 -2.97 -9.48 -7.97
C GLU A 210 -1.67 -8.75 -7.60
N ARG A 211 -0.69 -8.75 -8.51
CA ARG A 211 0.56 -8.00 -8.31
C ARG A 211 0.35 -6.50 -8.49
N GLY A 212 -0.40 -6.10 -9.50
CA GLY A 212 -0.64 -4.69 -9.74
C GLY A 212 -1.50 -4.43 -10.96
N LEU A 213 -1.89 -3.17 -11.10
CA LEU A 213 -2.84 -2.68 -12.07
C LEU A 213 -2.33 -1.37 -12.67
N TYR A 214 -2.66 -1.13 -13.94
CA TYR A 214 -2.27 0.10 -14.65
C TYR A 214 -0.74 0.28 -14.66
N PHE A 215 0.00 -0.77 -15.02
CA PHE A 215 1.43 -0.63 -15.30
C PHE A 215 1.60 0.40 -16.42
N ALA A 216 2.59 1.29 -16.29
CA ALA A 216 2.95 2.19 -17.38
C ALA A 216 3.38 1.36 -18.60
N HIS A 217 2.83 1.67 -19.77
CA HIS A 217 3.11 0.95 -21.02
C HIS A 217 4.35 1.51 -21.72
N THR A 218 4.42 2.84 -21.81
CA THR A 218 5.63 3.57 -22.22
C THR A 218 5.87 4.72 -21.26
N TRP A 219 7.11 5.18 -21.15
CA TRP A 219 7.49 6.26 -20.24
C TRP A 219 8.73 7.00 -20.75
N ASP A 220 8.88 8.24 -20.28
CA ASP A 220 10.03 9.09 -20.55
C ASP A 220 11.33 8.50 -19.96
N PRO A 221 12.49 8.66 -20.63
CA PRO A 221 13.78 8.18 -20.11
C PRO A 221 14.18 8.73 -18.73
N ALA A 222 13.55 9.81 -18.24
CA ALA A 222 13.72 10.28 -16.87
C ALA A 222 13.29 9.25 -15.81
N TYR A 223 12.40 8.32 -16.16
CA TYR A 223 12.01 7.22 -15.27
C TYR A 223 12.96 6.03 -15.38
N THR A 224 13.44 5.60 -14.21
CA THR A 224 14.12 4.32 -14.03
C THR A 224 13.11 3.26 -13.59
N PRO A 225 12.87 2.20 -14.39
CA PRO A 225 12.06 1.07 -13.96
C PRO A 225 12.83 0.22 -12.95
N LEU A 226 12.18 -0.14 -11.85
CA LEU A 226 12.83 -0.83 -10.73
C LEU A 226 12.49 -2.30 -10.64
N LEU A 227 11.30 -2.69 -11.09
CA LEU A 227 10.77 -4.05 -10.97
C LEU A 227 10.09 -4.48 -12.27
N ALA A 228 10.21 -5.76 -12.61
CA ALA A 228 9.43 -6.39 -13.68
C ALA A 228 8.61 -7.57 -13.15
N SER A 229 7.45 -7.81 -13.76
CA SER A 229 6.60 -8.97 -13.48
C SER A 229 5.73 -9.28 -14.70
N ALA A 230 5.31 -10.53 -14.87
CA ALA A 230 4.36 -10.93 -15.91
C ALA A 230 3.43 -12.05 -15.42
N ASP A 231 2.22 -12.09 -16.00
CA ASP A 231 1.40 -13.29 -15.92
C ASP A 231 2.03 -14.42 -16.76
N PRO A 232 1.76 -15.69 -16.42
CA PRO A 232 2.38 -16.82 -17.13
C PRO A 232 2.11 -16.79 -18.63
N GLY A 233 3.18 -16.75 -19.43
CA GLY A 233 3.12 -16.72 -20.89
C GLY A 233 3.18 -15.32 -21.51
N ASP A 234 3.08 -14.25 -20.71
CA ASP A 234 3.18 -12.87 -21.16
C ASP A 234 4.61 -12.33 -21.08
N ALA A 235 4.86 -11.21 -21.78
CA ALA A 235 6.13 -10.50 -21.68
C ALA A 235 6.25 -9.74 -20.34
N PRO A 236 7.44 -9.69 -19.71
CA PRO A 236 7.66 -8.92 -18.48
C PRO A 236 7.27 -7.44 -18.62
N LEU A 237 6.35 -7.00 -17.76
CA LEU A 237 5.94 -5.61 -17.63
C LEU A 237 6.86 -4.90 -16.63
N GLN A 238 7.50 -3.81 -17.07
CA GLN A 238 8.49 -3.07 -16.27
C GLN A 238 7.97 -1.74 -15.70
N GLY A 239 6.80 -1.29 -16.16
CA GLY A 239 6.17 -0.03 -15.73
C GLY A 239 5.45 -0.07 -14.39
N GLY A 240 5.73 -1.09 -13.57
CA GLY A 240 5.03 -1.31 -12.29
C GLY A 240 5.59 -0.49 -11.13
N LEU A 241 6.89 -0.19 -11.16
CA LEU A 241 7.54 0.69 -10.20
C LEU A 241 8.56 1.55 -10.95
N LEU A 242 8.21 2.81 -11.16
CA LEU A 242 9.03 3.79 -11.86
C LEU A 242 9.47 4.89 -10.90
N ALA A 243 10.77 5.18 -10.85
CA ALA A 243 11.32 6.29 -10.08
C ALA A 243 11.98 7.31 -11.01
N ALA A 244 11.77 8.60 -10.75
CA ALA A 244 12.42 9.69 -11.48
C ALA A 244 12.93 10.73 -10.49
N ASP A 245 14.10 11.28 -10.77
CA ASP A 245 14.52 12.52 -10.12
C ASP A 245 13.64 13.65 -10.62
N LEU A 246 13.16 14.50 -9.71
CA LEU A 246 12.29 15.63 -10.05
C LEU A 246 12.85 16.88 -9.37
N GLY A 247 13.63 17.66 -10.12
CA GLY A 247 14.36 18.80 -9.57
C GLY A 247 15.33 18.35 -8.48
N ARG A 248 15.12 18.83 -7.24
CA ARG A 248 15.89 18.41 -6.05
C ARG A 248 15.25 17.23 -5.31
N GLY A 249 14.03 16.85 -5.69
CA GLY A 249 13.26 15.79 -5.04
C GLY A 249 13.15 14.55 -5.93
N ARG A 250 12.17 13.72 -5.59
CA ARG A 250 11.91 12.46 -6.28
C ARG A 250 10.43 12.31 -6.57
N TYR A 251 10.13 11.74 -7.72
CA TYR A 251 8.81 11.25 -8.06
C TYR A 251 8.84 9.74 -8.21
N THR A 252 7.88 9.03 -7.63
CA THR A 252 7.75 7.58 -7.79
C THR A 252 6.32 7.21 -8.17
N TYR A 253 6.15 6.51 -9.28
CA TYR A 253 4.90 5.88 -9.67
C TYR A 253 4.94 4.40 -9.30
N CYS A 254 3.96 3.93 -8.53
CA CYS A 254 3.87 2.55 -8.05
C CYS A 254 2.51 1.94 -8.40
N ALA A 255 2.51 1.07 -9.41
CA ALA A 255 1.36 0.34 -9.91
C ALA A 255 1.07 -0.96 -9.11
N TYR A 256 2.00 -1.38 -8.25
CA TYR A 256 1.84 -2.57 -7.43
C TYR A 256 0.72 -2.40 -6.39
N ALA A 257 -0.08 -3.44 -6.21
CA ALA A 257 -1.31 -3.41 -5.43
C ALA A 257 -1.09 -3.49 -3.91
N LEU A 258 -0.20 -2.65 -3.35
CA LEU A 258 0.20 -2.68 -1.93
C LEU A 258 -1.00 -2.55 -0.96
N PHE A 259 -1.99 -1.75 -1.35
CA PHE A 259 -3.24 -1.55 -0.59
C PHE A 259 -4.01 -2.84 -0.32
N ARG A 260 -3.85 -3.88 -1.15
CA ARG A 260 -4.43 -5.21 -0.92
C ARG A 260 -3.59 -6.07 0.02
N GLN A 261 -2.29 -5.81 0.08
CA GLN A 261 -1.31 -6.65 0.78
C GLN A 261 -1.18 -6.28 2.26
N TRP A 262 -1.35 -5.00 2.61
CA TRP A 262 -1.30 -4.57 4.00
C TRP A 262 -2.41 -5.18 4.87
N PRO A 263 -3.69 -5.24 4.45
CA PRO A 263 -4.74 -5.92 5.20
C PRO A 263 -4.52 -7.43 5.32
N ALA A 264 -3.88 -8.04 4.32
CA ALA A 264 -3.50 -9.45 4.33
C ALA A 264 -2.27 -9.74 5.21
N GLY A 265 -1.59 -8.70 5.73
CA GLY A 265 -0.45 -8.86 6.62
C GLY A 265 0.83 -9.30 5.89
N VAL A 266 1.02 -8.91 4.63
CA VAL A 266 2.22 -9.29 3.85
C VAL A 266 3.41 -8.41 4.22
N ALA A 267 4.40 -8.95 4.93
CA ALA A 267 5.53 -8.19 5.47
C ALA A 267 6.33 -7.42 4.40
N GLY A 268 6.61 -8.03 3.24
CA GLY A 268 7.40 -7.38 2.19
C GLY A 268 6.73 -6.14 1.58
N SER A 269 5.40 -6.07 1.58
CA SER A 269 4.66 -4.87 1.15
C SER A 269 4.84 -3.69 2.10
N TYR A 270 5.12 -3.95 3.38
CA TYR A 270 5.45 -2.92 4.37
C TYR A 270 6.90 -2.45 4.23
N ARG A 271 7.84 -3.37 3.94
CA ARG A 271 9.23 -2.98 3.64
C ARG A 271 9.33 -2.11 2.40
N LEU A 272 8.62 -2.49 1.32
CA LEU A 272 8.57 -1.67 0.12
C LEU A 272 7.95 -0.31 0.42
N LEU A 273 6.84 -0.24 1.17
CA LEU A 273 6.26 1.04 1.59
C LEU A 273 7.26 1.91 2.37
N ALA A 274 7.98 1.34 3.34
CA ALA A 274 8.99 2.05 4.11
C ALA A 274 10.12 2.61 3.22
N ASN A 275 10.55 1.84 2.21
CA ASN A 275 11.51 2.30 1.21
C ASN A 275 10.93 3.36 0.27
N LEU A 276 9.65 3.32 -0.08
CA LEU A 276 9.06 4.34 -0.97
C LEU A 276 8.98 5.71 -0.28
N VAL A 277 8.72 5.74 1.02
CA VAL A 277 8.50 7.00 1.75
C VAL A 277 9.75 7.66 2.31
N GLN A 278 10.91 7.01 2.25
CA GLN A 278 12.18 7.59 2.71
C GLN A 278 12.67 8.71 1.77
N THR A 279 13.42 9.66 2.31
CA THR A 279 13.94 10.83 1.57
C THR A 279 15.45 10.79 1.29
N GLY A 280 16.13 9.70 1.60
CA GLY A 280 17.51 9.49 1.15
C GLY A 280 18.59 9.99 2.10
N GLU A 281 18.34 10.11 3.40
CA GLU A 281 19.41 10.26 4.40
C GLU A 281 19.80 8.91 5.01
#